data_AF-A0A9E6B185-F1
#
_entry.id   AF-A0A9E6B185-F1
#
_cell.length_a   1.000
_cell.length_b   1.000
_cell.length_c   1.000
_cell.angle_alpha   90.00
_cell.angle_beta   90.00
_cell.angle_gamma   90.00
#
_symmetry.space_group_name_H-M   'P 1'
#
loop_
_entity.id
_entity.type
_entity.pdbx_description
1 polymer ?
#
loop_
_entity_poly.entity_id
_entity_poly.type
_entity_poly.pdbx_seq_one_letter_code
_entity_poly.pdbx_strand_id
1 'polypeptide(L)' 'YSSDIITKDTPLVFYCNSPLEYRSAMASFFAVKWGYTNVSYFREGYFSWMAADFPLEYDLAFLNQYQ' A
#
# COMPACT_ATOMS: atom_id res chain seq x y z
N TYR A 1 -13.38 3.04 -16.66
CA TYR A 1 -12.44 2.38 -15.74
C TYR A 1 -13.14 2.15 -14.40
N SER A 2 -14.09 1.21 -14.34
CA SER A 2 -14.52 0.60 -13.08
C SER A 2 -13.68 -0.65 -12.96
N SER A 3 -12.81 -0.72 -11.97
CA SER A 3 -12.11 -1.98 -11.69
C SER A 3 -13.10 -2.86 -10.96
N ASP A 4 -13.81 -3.72 -11.69
CA ASP A 4 -14.76 -4.68 -11.10
C ASP A 4 -14.09 -5.71 -10.17
N ILE A 5 -12.77 -5.59 -10.01
CA ILE A 5 -11.88 -6.39 -9.17
C ILE A 5 -11.87 -5.92 -7.71
N ILE A 6 -12.13 -4.62 -7.45
CA ILE A 6 -12.09 -4.05 -6.10
C ILE A 6 -13.48 -3.57 -5.71
N THR A 7 -14.08 -4.26 -4.76
CA THR A 7 -15.35 -3.88 -4.15
C THR A 7 -15.11 -3.06 -2.87
N LYS A 8 -16.15 -2.39 -2.36
CA LYS A 8 -16.06 -1.59 -1.13
C LYS A 8 -15.73 -2.40 0.13
N ASP A 9 -15.97 -3.71 0.08
CA ASP A 9 -15.69 -4.66 1.16
C ASP A 9 -14.30 -5.32 1.03
N THR A 10 -13.60 -5.06 -0.08
CA THR A 10 -12.24 -5.59 -0.30
C THR A 10 -11.32 -5.02 0.78
N PRO A 11 -10.54 -5.86 1.49
CA PRO A 11 -9.57 -5.38 2.46
C PRO A 11 -8.48 -4.57 1.76
N LEU A 12 -8.37 -3.29 2.13
CA LEU A 12 -7.36 -2.37 1.61
C LEU A 12 -6.34 -2.05 2.69
N VAL A 13 -5.05 -2.15 2.35
CA VAL A 13 -3.96 -1.70 3.22
C VAL A 13 -3.19 -0.61 2.51
N PHE A 14 -3.16 0.58 3.09
CA PHE A 14 -2.35 1.69 2.60
C PHE A 14 -1.04 1.78 3.40
N TYR A 15 0.09 1.92 2.71
CA TYR A 15 1.40 2.13 3.32
C TYR A 15 2.23 3.10 2.47
N CYS A 16 3.26 3.68 3.05
CA CYS A 16 4.26 4.49 2.34
C CYS A 16 5.65 3.97 2.67
N ASN A 17 6.70 4.71 2.33
CA ASN A 17 8.06 4.31 2.66
C ASN A 17 8.32 4.48 4.15
N SER A 18 7.84 5.60 4.72
CA SER A 18 8.18 6.04 6.07
C SER A 18 6.97 6.58 6.85
N PRO A 19 6.97 6.50 8.19
CA PRO A 19 5.96 7.13 9.05
C PRO A 19 5.92 8.67 8.96
N LEU A 20 6.95 9.29 8.38
CA LEU A 20 6.98 10.73 8.12
C LEU A 20 6.12 11.14 6.91
N GLU A 21 5.71 10.19 6.07
CA GLU A 21 4.93 10.46 4.87
C GLU A 21 3.42 10.41 5.17
N TYR A 22 2.77 11.56 5.15
CA TYR A 22 1.34 11.69 5.43
C TYR A 22 0.43 11.24 4.27
N ARG A 23 1.00 10.95 3.10
CA ARG A 23 0.23 10.65 1.87
C ARG A 23 -0.64 9.40 2.03
N SER A 24 -0.12 8.34 2.62
CA SER A 24 -0.87 7.09 2.85
C SER A 24 -1.91 7.23 3.96
N ALA A 25 -1.68 8.12 4.93
CA ALA A 25 -2.70 8.51 5.90
C ALA A 25 -3.85 9.29 5.24
N MET A 26 -3.56 10.20 4.31
CA MET A 26 -4.59 10.88 3.53
C MET A 26 -5.35 9.91 2.61
N ALA A 27 -4.65 8.98 1.95
CA ALA A 27 -5.28 8.00 1.07
C ALA A 27 -6.26 7.10 1.83
N SER A 28 -5.86 6.58 3.00
CA SER A 28 -6.75 5.78 3.85
C SER A 28 -7.96 6.59 4.34
N PHE A 29 -7.79 7.86 4.70
CA PHE A 29 -8.89 8.74 5.06
C PHE A 29 -9.89 8.94 3.90
N PHE A 30 -9.39 9.19 2.68
CA PHE A 30 -10.26 9.33 1.52
C PHE A 30 -10.97 8.03 1.15
N ALA A 31 -10.31 6.88 1.28
CA ALA A 31 -10.93 5.57 1.04
C ALA A 31 -12.14 5.35 1.96
N VAL A 32 -12.00 5.64 3.26
CA VAL A 32 -13.14 5.58 4.19
C VAL A 32 -14.25 6.54 3.77
N LYS A 33 -13.92 7.77 3.37
CA LYS A 33 -14.91 8.75 2.88
C LYS A 33 -15.62 8.31 1.60
N TRP A 34 -14.97 7.54 0.74
CA TRP A 34 -15.58 6.97 -0.48
C TRP A 34 -16.43 5.73 -0.21
N GLY A 35 -16.52 5.28 1.05
CA GLY A 35 -17.39 4.20 1.49
C GLY A 35 -16.73 2.83 1.49
N TYR A 36 -15.41 2.76 1.47
CA TYR A 36 -14.71 1.50 1.77
C TYR A 36 -14.82 1.20 3.27
N THR A 37 -15.24 -0.01 3.59
CA THR A 37 -15.53 -0.43 4.97
C THR A 37 -14.34 -1.11 5.63
N ASN A 38 -13.47 -1.72 4.82
CA ASN A 38 -12.34 -2.53 5.28
C ASN A 38 -11.00 -1.88 4.89
N VAL A 39 -10.67 -0.78 5.56
CA VAL A 39 -9.45 0.01 5.30
C VAL A 39 -8.50 -0.05 6.50
N SER A 40 -7.28 -0.50 6.24
CA SER A 40 -6.17 -0.53 7.20
C SER A 40 -5.04 0.39 6.73
N TYR A 41 -4.32 0.97 7.68
CA TYR A 41 -3.18 1.84 7.42
C TYR A 41 -1.94 1.31 8.15
N PHE A 42 -0.91 0.96 7.38
CA PHE A 42 0.37 0.54 7.93
C PHE A 42 1.31 1.75 8.01
N ARG A 43 1.35 2.34 9.21
CA ARG A 43 2.07 3.59 9.48
C ARG A 43 3.58 3.48 9.37
N GLU A 44 4.14 2.37 9.84
CA GLU A 44 5.60 2.19 9.92
C GLU A 44 6.25 2.03 8.53
N GLY A 45 5.45 1.63 7.54
CA GLY A 45 5.82 1.69 6.12
C GLY A 45 6.91 0.70 5.72
N TYR A 46 7.37 0.83 4.48
CA TYR A 46 8.32 -0.07 3.83
C TYR A 46 9.62 -0.26 4.63
N PHE A 47 10.20 0.80 5.20
CA PHE A 47 11.47 0.68 5.92
C PHE A 47 11.37 -0.20 7.16
N SER A 48 10.26 -0.12 7.89
CA SER A 48 10.02 -1.00 9.03
C SER A 48 9.80 -2.46 8.61
N TRP A 49 9.15 -2.67 7.46
CA TRP A 49 8.95 -4.00 6.88
C TRP A 49 10.29 -4.65 6.51
N MET A 50 11.19 -3.87 5.90
CA MET A 50 12.56 -4.31 5.62
C MET A 50 13.35 -4.57 6.89
N ALA A 51 13.25 -3.68 7.90
CA ALA A 51 13.96 -3.83 9.17
C ALA A 51 13.49 -5.06 9.98
N ALA A 52 12.29 -5.57 9.69
CA ALA A 52 11.76 -6.80 10.25
C ALA A 52 12.13 -8.06 9.42
N ASP A 53 13.00 -7.91 8.41
CA ASP A 53 13.42 -8.97 7.49
C ASP A 53 12.25 -9.71 6.80
N PHE A 54 11.16 -8.98 6.54
CA PHE A 54 10.03 -9.54 5.81
C PHE A 54 10.30 -9.65 4.31
N PRO A 55 9.63 -10.59 3.60
CA PRO A 55 9.84 -10.80 2.18
C PRO A 55 9.52 -9.55 1.36
N LEU A 56 10.35 -9.32 0.35
CA LEU A 56 10.22 -8.26 -0.64
C LEU A 56 10.13 -8.92 -2.00
N GLU A 57 9.11 -8.52 -2.77
CA GLU A 57 8.99 -8.94 -4.16
C GLU A 57 9.49 -7.82 -5.05
N TYR A 58 10.47 -8.16 -5.89
CA TYR A 58 11.00 -7.26 -6.90
C TYR A 58 10.53 -7.79 -8.25
N ASP A 59 9.97 -6.91 -9.08
CA ASP A 59 9.64 -7.29 -10.44
C ASP A 59 10.94 -7.56 -11.22
N LEU A 60 11.13 -8.81 -11.62
CA LEU A 60 12.28 -9.26 -12.41
C LEU A 60 12.34 -8.58 -13.79
N ALA A 61 11.20 -8.10 -14.32
CA ALA A 61 11.19 -7.30 -15.55
C ALA A 61 11.97 -5.98 -15.38
N PHE A 62 12.04 -5.45 -14.15
CA PHE A 62 12.80 -4.26 -13.82
C PHE A 62 14.30 -4.52 -13.70
N LEU A 63 14.75 -5.77 -13.52
CA LEU A 63 16.17 -6.12 -13.41
C LEU A 63 16.80 -6.41 -14.78
N ASN A 64 16.01 -6.87 -15.75
CA ASN A 64 16.48 -7.11 -17.12
C ASN A 64 16.78 -5.83 -17.92
N GLN A 65 16.44 -4.63 -17.41
CA GLN A 65 16.82 -3.36 -18.05
C GLN A 65 18.22 -2.87 -17.62
N TYR A 66 18.85 -3.57 -16.68
CA TYR A 66 20.21 -3.27 -16.18
C TYR A 66 21.23 -4.38 -16.53
N GLN A 67 20.85 -5.33 -17.38
CA GLN A 67 21.76 -6.25 -18.10
C GLN A 67 21.81 -5.87 -19.58
#